data_AF-A0A926BRK0-F1
#
_entry.id   AF-A0A926BRK0-F1
#
_cell.length_a   1.000
_cell.length_b   1.000
_cell.length_c   1.000
_cell.angle_alpha   90.00
_cell.angle_beta   90.00
_cell.angle_gamma   90.00
#
_symmetry.space_group_name_H-M   'P 1'
#
loop_
_entity.id
_entity.type
_entity.pdbx_description
1 polymer ?
#
loop_
_entity_poly.entity_id
_entity_poly.type
_entity_poly.pdbx_seq_one_letter_code
_entity_poly.pdbx_strand_id
1 'polypeptide(L)'
;SGYALRAVEATPTGDFFALRYANGLNALSLATLPGGVPARVRPLLRSDGSAVVPFPQGRTGLFARGASGKSYLLIGELPEAELRKIAASIP
;
A
#
# COMPACT_ATOMS: atom_id res chain seq x y z
N SER A 1 4.57 -14.65 -13.36
CA SER A 1 4.92 -14.97 -11.96
C SER A 1 4.25 -13.95 -11.05
N GLY A 2 3.21 -14.37 -10.32
CA GLY A 2 2.46 -13.47 -9.43
C GLY A 2 3.19 -13.17 -8.12
N TYR A 3 2.77 -12.13 -7.43
CA TYR A 3 3.18 -11.85 -6.05
C TYR A 3 2.60 -12.92 -5.12
N ALA A 4 3.45 -13.54 -4.29
CA ALA A 4 3.02 -14.48 -3.26
C ALA A 4 3.17 -13.85 -1.87
N LEU A 5 2.20 -14.10 -0.98
CA LEU A 5 2.29 -13.70 0.42
C LEU A 5 3.47 -14.42 1.08
N ARG A 6 4.34 -13.67 1.75
CA ARG A 6 5.55 -14.17 2.43
C ARG A 6 5.51 -13.98 3.92
N ALA A 7 4.91 -12.89 4.40
CA ALA A 7 4.81 -12.62 5.83
C ALA A 7 3.54 -11.82 6.16
N VAL A 8 3.10 -11.95 7.41
CA VAL A 8 2.10 -11.10 8.03
C VAL A 8 2.80 -10.43 9.21
N GLU A 9 2.97 -9.12 9.14
CA GLU A 9 3.65 -8.32 10.16
C GLU A 9 2.58 -7.55 10.95
N ALA A 10 2.50 -7.80 12.26
CA ALA A 10 1.70 -6.95 13.14
C ALA A 10 2.47 -5.63 13.38
N THR A 11 1.78 -4.49 13.37
CA THR A 11 2.43 -3.27 13.83
C THR A 11 2.75 -3.33 15.32
N PRO A 12 3.75 -2.56 15.80
CA PRO A 12 4.07 -2.51 17.23
C PRO A 12 2.88 -2.16 18.14
N THR A 13 1.90 -1.44 17.61
CA THR A 13 0.68 -1.07 18.33
C THR A 13 -0.43 -2.12 18.25
N GLY A 14 -0.30 -3.12 17.38
CA GLY A 14 -1.31 -4.17 17.16
C GLY A 14 -2.55 -3.72 16.38
N ASP A 15 -2.63 -2.44 16.01
CA ASP A 15 -3.83 -1.84 15.42
C ASP A 15 -4.11 -2.30 13.98
N PHE A 16 -3.08 -2.78 13.27
CA PHE A 16 -3.23 -3.33 11.93
C PHE A 16 -2.10 -4.30 11.56
N PHE A 17 -2.35 -5.10 10.52
CA PHE A 17 -1.38 -6.01 9.92
C PHE A 17 -0.90 -5.45 8.58
N ALA A 18 0.39 -5.60 8.31
CA ALA A 18 0.99 -5.44 7.00
C ALA A 18 1.27 -6.82 6.40
N LEU A 19 0.74 -7.06 5.20
CA LEU A 19 0.97 -8.25 4.42
C LEU A 19 2.16 -8.01 3.49
N ARG A 20 3.21 -8.82 3.62
CA ARG A 20 4.39 -8.71 2.76
C ARG A 20 4.30 -9.71 1.62
N TYR A 21 4.35 -9.22 0.39
CA TYR A 21 4.32 -10.02 -0.83
C TYR A 21 5.65 -9.93 -1.57
N ALA A 22 6.05 -11.01 -2.26
CA ALA A 22 7.22 -11.01 -3.13
C ALA A 22 7.06 -11.93 -4.34
N ASN A 23 7.72 -11.57 -5.45
CA ASN A 23 7.71 -12.35 -6.71
C ASN A 23 9.12 -12.81 -7.16
N GLY A 24 10.11 -12.79 -6.26
CA GLY A 24 11.50 -13.19 -6.53
C GLY A 24 12.41 -12.06 -7.02
N LEU A 25 11.84 -11.01 -7.62
CA LEU A 25 12.57 -9.80 -7.99
C LEU A 25 12.23 -8.63 -7.07
N ASN A 26 10.94 -8.47 -6.79
CA ASN A 26 10.40 -7.35 -6.05
C ASN A 26 9.67 -7.83 -4.80
N ALA A 27 9.66 -6.98 -3.77
CA ALA A 27 8.81 -7.13 -2.60
C ALA A 27 7.95 -5.88 -2.40
N LEU A 28 6.76 -6.07 -1.83
CA LEU A 28 5.88 -5.00 -1.43
C LEU A 28 5.21 -5.34 -0.10
N SER A 29 4.83 -4.31 0.64
CA SER A 29 4.01 -4.42 1.84
C SER A 29 2.65 -3.77 1.59
N LEU A 30 1.59 -4.46 1.98
CA LEU A 30 0.21 -3.99 1.91
C LEU A 30 -0.35 -3.90 3.34
N ALA A 31 -0.66 -2.70 3.80
CA ALA A 31 -1.34 -2.48 5.07
C ALA A 31 -2.77 -2.00 4.83
N THR A 32 -3.73 -2.53 5.58
CA THR A 32 -5.08 -1.94 5.65
C THR A 32 -5.07 -0.81 6.66
N LEU A 33 -5.80 0.27 6.38
CA LEU A 33 -5.90 1.46 7.22
C LEU A 33 -7.35 1.61 7.73
N PRO A 34 -7.69 1.05 8.91
CA PRO A 34 -9.06 1.07 9.44
C PRO A 34 -9.58 2.50 9.66
N GLY A 35 -8.72 3.42 10.07
CA GLY A 35 -9.02 4.85 10.24
C GLY A 35 -9.04 5.67 8.95
N GLY A 36 -8.91 5.01 7.79
CA GLY A 36 -8.82 5.67 6.49
C GLY A 36 -7.44 6.27 6.19
N VAL A 37 -7.37 7.11 5.16
CA VAL A 37 -6.14 7.82 4.79
C VAL A 37 -5.76 8.84 5.89
N PRO A 38 -4.50 8.85 6.38
CA PRO A 38 -4.04 9.75 7.43
C PRO A 38 -4.28 11.21 7.08
N ALA A 39 -4.64 12.04 8.06
CA ALA A 39 -5.00 13.45 7.85
C ALA A 39 -3.92 14.24 7.06
N ARG A 40 -2.64 13.99 7.36
CA ARG A 40 -1.50 14.61 6.65
C ARG A 40 -1.40 14.27 5.16
N VAL A 41 -1.99 13.15 4.74
CA VAL A 41 -1.97 12.65 3.36
C VAL A 41 -3.21 13.10 2.58
N ARG A 42 -4.32 13.40 3.28
CA ARG A 42 -5.59 13.80 2.64
C ARG A 42 -5.44 14.96 1.63
N PRO A 43 -4.63 16.01 1.88
CA PRO A 43 -4.42 17.09 0.91
C PRO A 43 -3.69 16.66 -0.37
N LEU A 44 -3.02 15.51 -0.35
CA LEU A 44 -2.26 14.96 -1.48
C LEU A 44 -3.10 14.00 -2.32
N LEU A 45 -4.36 13.74 -1.92
CA LEU A 45 -5.25 12.86 -2.67
C LEU A 45 -5.57 13.49 -4.02
N ARG A 46 -5.39 12.70 -5.07
CA ARG A 46 -5.84 13.01 -6.42
C ARG A 46 -7.37 12.79 -6.52
N SER A 47 -7.94 13.16 -7.65
CA SER A 47 -9.38 12.98 -7.93
C SER A 47 -9.84 11.53 -7.86
N ASP A 48 -8.93 10.57 -8.07
CA ASP A 48 -9.17 9.12 -7.94
C ASP A 48 -9.14 8.62 -6.48
N GLY A 49 -8.94 9.51 -5.51
CA GLY A 49 -8.85 9.17 -4.09
C GLY A 49 -7.54 8.48 -3.69
N SER A 50 -6.51 8.53 -4.55
CA SER A 50 -5.17 8.00 -4.27
C SER A 50 -4.14 9.09 -4.02
N ALA A 51 -3.12 8.79 -3.22
CA ALA A 51 -1.96 9.66 -3.02
C ALA A 51 -0.67 8.83 -3.07
N VAL A 52 0.33 9.35 -3.79
CA VAL A 52 1.66 8.75 -3.82
C VAL A 52 2.60 9.64 -3.05
N VAL A 53 3.38 9.02 -2.18
CA VAL A 53 4.35 9.72 -1.32
C VAL A 53 5.69 8.99 -1.32
N PRO A 54 6.81 9.72 -1.23
CA PRO A 54 8.10 9.10 -0.99
C PRO A 54 8.12 8.39 0.37
N PHE A 55 8.72 7.22 0.42
CA PHE A 55 8.98 6.45 1.63
C PHE A 55 10.50 6.29 1.84
N PRO A 56 10.96 6.06 3.09
CA PRO A 56 12.38 5.86 3.36
C PRO A 56 13.00 4.74 2.51
N GLN A 57 14.31 4.84 2.29
CA GLN A 57 15.11 3.89 1.49
C GLN A 57 14.73 3.86 0.00
N GLY A 58 14.33 5.01 -0.56
CA GLY A 58 13.99 5.12 -1.98
C GLY A 58 12.69 4.40 -2.38
N ARG A 59 11.89 3.97 -1.41
CA ARG A 59 10.63 3.28 -1.65
C ARG A 59 9.52 4.28 -1.97
N THR A 60 8.49 3.78 -2.63
CA THR A 60 7.28 4.54 -2.94
C THR A 60 6.11 4.01 -2.12
N GLY A 61 5.36 4.91 -1.49
CA GLY A 61 4.12 4.61 -0.79
C GLY A 61 2.91 5.07 -1.61
N LEU A 62 1.93 4.19 -1.82
CA LEU A 62 0.65 4.49 -2.44
C LEU A 62 -0.47 4.30 -1.41
N PHE A 63 -1.12 5.39 -1.05
CA PHE A 63 -2.38 5.39 -0.34
C PHE A 63 -3.52 5.30 -1.36
N ALA A 64 -4.44 4.35 -1.18
CA ALA A 64 -5.58 4.19 -2.07
C ALA A 64 -6.80 3.65 -1.31
N ARG A 65 -7.97 3.78 -1.92
CA ARG A 65 -9.20 3.11 -1.50
C ARG A 65 -9.47 1.96 -2.47
N GLY A 66 -9.56 0.73 -1.98
CA GLY A 66 -9.90 -0.41 -2.85
C GLY A 66 -11.41 -0.60 -2.99
N ALA A 67 -11.81 -1.62 -3.76
CA ALA A 67 -13.19 -1.79 -4.20
C ALA A 67 -14.17 -2.05 -3.03
N SER A 68 -13.72 -2.76 -1.99
CA SER A 68 -14.45 -2.96 -0.73
C SER A 68 -14.64 -1.69 0.11
N GLY A 69 -14.14 -0.54 -0.36
CA GLY A 69 -14.30 0.75 0.31
C GLY A 69 -13.34 0.98 1.46
N LYS A 70 -12.43 0.04 1.76
CA LYS A 70 -11.37 0.20 2.75
C LYS A 70 -10.20 1.00 2.18
N SER A 71 -9.49 1.71 3.04
CA SER A 71 -8.23 2.37 2.69
C SER A 71 -7.05 1.46 2.94
N TYR A 72 -6.03 1.60 2.11
CA TYR A 72 -4.82 0.80 2.15
C TYR A 72 -3.58 1.65 1.93
N LEU A 73 -2.44 1.13 2.36
CA LEU A 73 -1.11 1.62 2.06
C LEU A 73 -0.29 0.49 1.43
N LEU A 74 0.12 0.70 0.18
CA LEU A 74 1.09 -0.13 -0.52
C LEU A 74 2.46 0.53 -0.45
N ILE A 75 3.50 -0.19 -0.03
CA ILE A 75 4.88 0.31 -0.01
C ILE A 75 5.76 -0.68 -0.77
N GLY A 76 6.59 -0.18 -1.67
CA GLY A 76 7.56 -1.01 -2.37
C GLY A 76 8.61 -0.21 -3.13
N GLU A 77 9.57 -0.92 -3.72
CA GLU A 77 10.61 -0.36 -4.60
C GLU A 77 10.13 -0.26 -6.06
N LEU A 78 8.81 -0.38 -6.25
CA LEU A 78 8.18 -0.36 -7.56
C LEU A 78 7.89 1.08 -8.00
N PRO A 79 7.95 1.37 -9.32
CA PRO A 79 7.46 2.62 -9.87
C PRO A 79 5.98 2.84 -9.54
N GLU A 80 5.55 4.11 -9.45
CA GLU A 80 4.15 4.49 -9.19
C GLU A 80 3.17 3.76 -10.10
N ALA A 81 3.47 3.62 -11.40
CA ALA A 81 2.61 2.96 -12.36
C ALA A 81 2.33 1.49 -12.01
N GLU A 82 3.34 0.76 -11.50
CA GLU A 82 3.19 -0.65 -11.09
C GLU A 82 2.44 -0.77 -9.76
N LEU A 83 2.73 0.11 -8.80
CA LEU A 83 1.97 0.15 -7.54
C LEU A 83 0.48 0.41 -7.79
N ARG A 84 0.14 1.26 -8.76
CA ARG A 84 -1.25 1.53 -9.14
C ARG A 84 -1.93 0.32 -9.77
N LYS A 85 -1.25 -0.42 -10.63
CA LYS A 85 -1.78 -1.68 -11.20
C LYS A 85 -2.09 -2.69 -10.10
N ILE A 86 -1.21 -2.80 -9.11
CA ILE A 86 -1.40 -3.69 -7.95
C ILE A 86 -2.56 -3.19 -7.08
N ALA A 87 -2.66 -1.88 -6.82
CA ALA A 87 -3.76 -1.32 -6.05
C ALA A 87 -5.12 -1.59 -6.69
N ALA A 88 -5.21 -1.52 -8.02
CA ALA A 88 -6.43 -1.78 -8.77
C ALA A 88 -6.88 -3.26 -8.72
N SER A 89 -5.98 -4.20 -8.36
CA SER A 89 -6.34 -5.61 -8.19
C SER A 89 -6.72 -6.00 -6.77
N ILE A 90 -6.67 -5.06 -5.80
CA ILE A 90 -7.07 -5.30 -4.42
C ILE A 90 -8.61 -5.22 -4.31
N PRO A 91 -9.28 -6.29 -3.84
CA PRO A 91 -10.73 -6.33 -3.71
C PRO A 91 -11.32 -5.38 -2.64
#